data_AF-A0AAN8JNY4-F1
#
_entry.id   AF-A0AAN8JNY4-F1
#
_cell.length_a   1.000
_cell.length_b   1.000
_cell.length_c   1.000
_cell.angle_alpha   90.00
_cell.angle_beta   90.00
_cell.angle_gamma   90.00
#
_symmetry.space_group_name_H-M   'P 1'
#
loop_
_entity.id
_entity.type
_entity.pdbx_description
1 polymer ?
#
loop_
_entity_poly.entity_id
_entity_poly.type
_entity_poly.pdbx_seq_one_letter_code
_entity_poly.pdbx_strand_id
1 'polypeptide(L)'
;MAKTTWIPYILLGLVSTLVEVHADPKLPGCVYNGIYYEQGVEFPATDECNNCRCTVFGTVSCTNVTCCLYHGTVYQPGARFDAIGSCNTCWCMDDIIVMVGCTEQYCPNCLYDGIIYQPGDTFNATDGCNTCSCTENGEIPCTEMYCGMPELA
;
A
#
# COMPACT_ATOMS: atom_id res chain seq x y z
N MET A 1 25.37 2.36 49.67
CA MET A 1 26.46 1.74 50.45
C MET A 1 26.52 0.27 50.07
N ALA A 2 27.26 -0.08 49.02
CA ALA A 2 27.46 -1.48 48.62
C ALA A 2 28.78 -1.97 49.26
N LYS A 3 28.72 -3.08 49.99
CA LYS A 3 29.88 -3.66 50.67
C LYS A 3 30.69 -4.49 49.68
N THR A 4 31.95 -4.12 49.47
CA THR A 4 32.92 -4.84 48.66
C THR A 4 33.68 -5.84 49.53
N THR A 5 33.52 -7.14 49.29
CA THR A 5 34.39 -8.19 49.84
C THR A 5 35.33 -8.71 48.76
N TRP A 6 36.63 -8.69 49.03
CA TRP A 6 37.69 -9.13 48.12
C TRP A 6 38.08 -10.60 48.40
N ILE A 7 38.10 -11.44 47.38
CA ILE A 7 38.73 -12.77 47.43
C ILE A 7 39.99 -12.70 46.55
N PRO A 8 41.20 -12.95 47.08
CA PRO A 8 42.41 -12.95 46.26
C PRO A 8 42.58 -14.34 45.65
N TYR A 9 42.52 -14.45 44.32
CA TYR A 9 43.03 -15.63 43.63
C TYR A 9 44.29 -15.29 42.83
N ILE A 10 45.32 -16.05 43.20
CA ILE A 10 46.68 -16.08 42.70
C ILE A 10 46.69 -16.66 41.27
N LEU A 11 47.37 -15.92 40.38
CA LEU A 11 48.09 -16.33 39.17
C LEU A 11 47.68 -17.63 38.46
N LEU A 12 47.20 -17.51 37.22
CA LEU A 12 47.86 -18.08 36.04
C LEU A 12 47.25 -17.47 34.77
N GLY A 13 48.12 -17.03 33.87
CA GLY A 13 47.80 -16.12 32.78
C GLY A 13 46.85 -16.68 31.74
N LEU A 14 45.79 -15.92 31.49
CA LEU A 14 45.29 -15.60 30.16
C LEU A 14 44.91 -14.13 30.24
N VAL A 15 45.41 -13.30 29.32
CA VAL A 15 44.88 -11.95 29.13
C VAL A 15 43.50 -12.13 28.51
N SER A 16 42.53 -12.56 29.32
CA SER A 16 41.13 -12.37 29.00
C SER A 16 40.95 -10.86 29.10
N THR A 17 40.98 -10.19 27.94
CA THR A 17 40.31 -8.90 27.85
C THR A 17 38.92 -9.13 28.42
N LEU A 18 38.69 -8.66 29.64
CA LEU A 18 37.35 -8.41 30.13
C LEU A 18 36.83 -7.32 29.19
N VAL A 19 36.29 -7.75 28.05
CA VAL A 19 35.25 -6.97 27.41
C VAL A 19 34.17 -6.97 28.45
N GLU A 20 34.09 -5.88 29.20
CA GLU A 20 32.91 -5.57 29.97
C GLU A 20 31.80 -5.49 28.93
N VAL A 21 31.08 -6.60 28.75
CA VAL A 21 29.76 -6.61 28.14
C VAL A 21 28.88 -5.91 29.18
N HIS A 22 29.06 -4.60 29.30
CA HIS A 22 28.01 -3.75 29.82
C HIS A 22 26.81 -4.11 28.96
N ALA A 23 25.76 -4.63 29.58
CA ALA A 23 24.49 -4.76 28.91
C ALA A 23 24.22 -3.44 28.19
N ASP A 24 24.22 -3.50 26.85
CA ASP A 24 23.88 -2.38 26.00
C ASP A 24 22.59 -1.79 26.58
N PRO A 25 22.59 -0.54 27.07
CA PRO A 25 21.41 0.04 27.69
C PRO A 25 20.34 0.05 26.61
N LYS A 26 19.41 -0.93 26.66
CA LYS A 26 18.34 -1.18 25.67
C LYS A 26 18.09 0.09 24.87
N LEU A 27 18.65 0.14 23.65
CA LEU A 27 18.60 1.32 22.81
C LEU A 27 17.17 1.87 22.81
N PRO A 28 16.98 3.19 23.03
CA PRO A 28 15.65 3.73 23.21
C PRO A 28 14.81 3.52 21.94
N GLY A 29 13.80 2.67 22.02
CA GLY A 29 12.78 2.51 20.99
C GLY A 29 11.70 3.57 21.10
N CYS A 30 10.75 3.54 20.16
CA CYS A 30 9.68 4.53 20.08
C CYS A 30 8.32 3.88 20.36
N VAL A 31 7.41 4.62 20.98
CA VAL A 31 5.99 4.25 21.02
C VAL A 31 5.21 5.21 20.12
N TYR A 32 4.50 4.67 19.13
CA TYR A 32 3.65 5.43 18.22
C TYR A 32 2.27 4.78 18.15
N ASN A 33 1.22 5.55 18.42
CA ASN A 33 -0.17 5.07 18.52
C ASN A 33 -0.34 3.78 19.36
N GLY A 34 0.41 3.68 20.47
CA GLY A 34 0.39 2.52 21.37
C GLY A 34 1.21 1.31 20.92
N ILE A 35 1.86 1.36 19.76
CA ILE A 35 2.72 0.29 19.22
C ILE A 35 4.19 0.64 19.47
N TYR A 36 4.99 -0.34 19.89
CA TYR A 36 6.43 -0.18 20.08
C TYR A 36 7.19 -0.48 18.78
N TYR A 37 8.13 0.39 18.45
CA TYR A 37 9.02 0.28 17.28
C TYR A 37 10.48 0.29 17.72
N GLU A 38 11.28 -0.60 17.15
CA GLU A 38 12.73 -0.62 17.35
C GLU A 38 13.42 0.57 16.67
N GLN A 39 14.59 0.92 17.18
CA GLN A 39 15.39 2.03 16.66
C GLN A 39 15.72 1.82 15.17
N GLY A 40 15.57 2.88 14.38
CA GLY A 40 15.90 2.90 12.97
C GLY A 40 14.84 2.32 12.03
N VAL A 41 13.81 1.65 12.57
CA VAL A 41 12.69 1.09 11.80
C VAL A 41 11.83 2.20 11.21
N GLU A 42 11.47 2.03 9.95
CA GLU A 42 10.46 2.82 9.25
C GLU A 42 9.09 2.13 9.31
N PHE A 43 8.02 2.91 9.42
CA PHE A 43 6.66 2.42 9.57
C PHE A 43 5.62 3.45 9.11
N PRO A 44 4.47 3.01 8.58
CA PRO A 44 3.42 3.93 8.13
C PRO A 44 2.84 4.72 9.30
N ALA A 45 2.55 6.00 9.07
CA ALA A 45 1.79 6.83 9.97
C ALA A 45 0.31 6.37 10.01
N THR A 46 -0.40 6.84 11.03
CA THR A 46 -1.84 6.56 11.20
C THR A 46 -2.74 7.21 10.16
N ASP A 47 -2.22 8.15 9.37
CA ASP A 47 -2.95 8.81 8.29
C ASP A 47 -2.82 8.08 6.94
N GLU A 48 -2.14 6.93 6.89
CA GLU A 48 -1.87 6.11 5.70
C GLU A 48 -1.12 6.84 4.57
N CYS A 49 -0.67 8.07 4.82
CA CYS A 49 0.00 8.95 3.88
C CYS A 49 1.48 9.10 4.23
N ASN A 50 1.76 9.42 5.48
CA ASN A 50 3.10 9.73 5.91
C ASN A 50 3.86 8.46 6.32
N ASN A 51 5.18 8.48 6.15
CA ASN A 51 6.05 7.43 6.67
C ASN A 51 6.81 7.99 7.87
N CYS A 52 6.88 7.19 8.92
CA CYS A 52 7.55 7.53 10.17
C CYS A 52 8.80 6.68 10.35
N ARG A 53 9.75 7.18 11.11
CA ARG A 53 10.95 6.46 11.52
C ARG A 53 11.21 6.67 13.00
N CYS A 54 11.56 5.59 13.69
CA CYS A 54 12.10 5.70 15.04
C CYS A 54 13.56 6.15 14.99
N THR A 55 13.85 7.36 15.48
CA THR A 55 15.19 7.93 15.40
C THR A 55 16.14 7.29 16.40
N VAL A 56 17.43 7.56 16.24
CA VAL A 56 18.46 7.06 17.17
C VAL A 56 18.31 7.58 18.60
N PHE A 57 17.53 8.65 18.80
CA PHE A 57 17.27 9.25 20.10
C PHE A 57 15.97 8.74 20.75
N GLY A 58 15.31 7.74 20.18
CA GLY A 58 14.04 7.21 20.68
C GLY A 58 12.84 8.13 20.45
N THR A 59 12.92 9.01 19.45
CA THR A 59 11.82 9.89 19.04
C THR A 59 11.25 9.45 17.70
N VAL A 60 9.93 9.66 17.50
CA VAL A 60 9.28 9.41 16.21
C VAL A 60 9.46 10.64 15.32
N SER A 61 9.96 10.45 14.11
CA SER A 61 10.02 11.48 13.08
C SER A 61 9.23 11.00 11.86
N CYS A 62 8.21 11.74 11.46
CA CYS A 62 7.40 11.42 10.29
C CYS A 62 7.68 12.39 9.14
N THR A 63 7.47 11.93 7.92
CA THR A 63 7.24 12.84 6.79
C THR A 63 6.04 13.71 7.09
N ASN A 64 6.00 14.88 6.46
CA ASN A 64 4.85 15.78 6.53
C ASN A 64 4.51 16.21 5.11
N VAL A 65 4.08 15.23 4.32
CA VAL A 65 3.56 15.45 2.97
C VAL A 65 2.04 15.46 3.03
N THR A 66 1.44 16.27 2.17
CA THR A 66 0.01 16.25 1.93
C THR A 66 -0.25 15.23 0.83
N CYS A 67 -1.01 14.17 1.11
CA CYS A 67 -1.44 13.20 0.11
C CYS A 67 -2.80 13.57 -0.48
N CYS A 68 -3.09 13.03 -1.66
CA CYS A 68 -4.43 13.13 -2.25
C CYS A 68 -5.35 12.05 -1.68
N LEU A 69 -6.62 12.38 -1.54
CA LEU A 69 -7.69 11.43 -1.24
C LEU A 69 -8.59 11.29 -2.47
N TYR A 70 -8.73 10.08 -2.99
CA TYR A 70 -9.63 9.78 -4.10
C TYR A 70 -10.48 8.56 -3.76
N HIS A 71 -11.80 8.76 -3.66
CA HIS A 71 -12.77 7.70 -3.36
C HIS A 71 -12.42 6.86 -2.10
N GLY A 72 -11.84 7.51 -1.08
CA GLY A 72 -11.43 6.86 0.17
C GLY A 72 -10.02 6.26 0.15
N THR A 73 -9.35 6.22 -1.01
CA THR A 73 -7.97 5.75 -1.13
C THR A 73 -6.99 6.92 -1.06
N VAL A 74 -5.89 6.73 -0.32
CA VAL A 74 -4.82 7.71 -0.16
C VAL A 74 -3.76 7.50 -1.25
N TYR A 75 -3.38 8.58 -1.94
CA TYR A 75 -2.36 8.57 -2.99
C TYR A 75 -1.22 9.53 -2.67
N GLN A 76 0.01 9.05 -2.83
CA GLN A 76 1.22 9.87 -2.68
C GLN A 76 1.26 10.99 -3.73
N PRO A 77 1.85 12.15 -3.40
CA PRO A 77 2.18 13.19 -4.39
C PRO A 77 2.88 12.60 -5.62
N GLY A 78 2.44 13.00 -6.81
CA GLY A 78 2.97 12.53 -8.09
C GLY A 78 2.42 11.17 -8.58
N ALA A 79 1.60 10.48 -7.78
CA ALA A 79 1.02 9.19 -8.17
C ALA A 79 0.13 9.34 -9.42
N ARG A 80 0.18 8.34 -10.32
CA ARG A 80 -0.73 8.18 -11.47
C ARG A 80 -1.58 6.94 -11.25
N PHE A 81 -2.89 7.01 -11.52
CA PHE A 81 -3.81 5.89 -11.31
C PHE A 81 -5.06 6.01 -12.20
N ASP A 82 -5.74 4.88 -12.44
CA ASP A 82 -6.97 4.86 -13.24
C ASP A 82 -8.17 5.28 -12.39
N ALA A 83 -9.09 6.04 -13.00
CA ALA A 83 -10.34 6.44 -12.37
C ALA A 83 -11.25 5.21 -12.17
N ILE A 84 -11.91 5.13 -11.02
CA ILE A 84 -12.79 3.99 -10.73
C ILE A 84 -14.03 4.06 -11.62
N GLY A 85 -14.28 2.99 -12.39
CA GLY A 85 -15.45 2.89 -13.26
C GLY A 85 -15.41 3.86 -14.45
N SER A 86 -14.21 4.22 -14.89
CA SER A 86 -14.00 5.14 -16.01
C SER A 86 -12.66 4.85 -16.69
N CYS A 87 -12.59 5.12 -17.99
CA CYS A 87 -11.37 5.07 -18.81
C CYS A 87 -10.40 6.23 -18.53
N ASN A 88 -10.74 7.16 -17.63
CA ASN A 88 -9.93 8.33 -17.36
C ASN A 88 -8.71 7.98 -16.49
N THR A 89 -7.59 8.66 -16.74
CA THR A 89 -6.40 8.57 -15.89
C THR A 89 -6.37 9.77 -14.95
N CYS A 90 -6.03 9.54 -13.69
CA CYS A 90 -5.91 10.53 -12.64
C CYS A 90 -4.48 10.66 -12.13
N TRP A 91 -4.22 11.82 -11.50
CA TRP A 91 -2.94 12.18 -10.90
C TRP A 91 -3.15 12.84 -9.56
N CYS A 92 -2.34 12.45 -8.58
CA CYS A 92 -2.15 13.28 -7.40
C CYS A 92 -1.16 14.39 -7.74
N MET A 93 -1.67 15.58 -8.02
CA MET A 93 -0.86 16.75 -8.37
C MET A 93 -0.06 17.20 -7.16
N ASP A 94 1.24 17.48 -7.34
CA ASP A 94 2.19 17.85 -6.31
C ASP A 94 2.79 19.26 -6.51
N ASP A 95 2.14 20.05 -7.37
CA ASP A 95 2.46 21.47 -7.62
C ASP A 95 1.99 22.38 -6.46
N ILE A 96 1.53 23.61 -6.75
CA ILE A 96 1.18 24.63 -5.75
C ILE A 96 0.02 24.18 -4.83
N ILE A 97 -0.87 23.31 -5.33
CA ILE A 97 -1.99 22.76 -4.57
C ILE A 97 -2.02 21.25 -4.78
N VAL A 98 -2.01 20.50 -3.67
CA VAL A 98 -2.19 19.05 -3.72
C VAL A 98 -3.64 18.72 -3.95
N MET A 99 -3.95 18.16 -5.11
CA MET A 99 -5.31 17.74 -5.49
C MET A 99 -5.29 16.59 -6.48
N VAL A 100 -6.40 15.88 -6.58
CA VAL A 100 -6.62 14.91 -7.65
C VAL A 100 -7.09 15.66 -8.89
N GLY A 101 -6.40 15.49 -10.00
CA GLY A 101 -6.92 15.85 -11.31
C GLY A 101 -6.97 14.63 -12.22
N CYS A 102 -8.00 14.54 -13.04
CA CYS A 102 -8.18 13.43 -13.98
C CYS A 102 -8.34 13.96 -15.41
N THR A 103 -8.11 13.10 -16.40
CA THR A 103 -8.55 13.39 -17.76
C THR A 103 -10.07 13.51 -17.81
N GLU A 104 -10.57 14.24 -18.82
CA GLU A 104 -12.00 14.36 -19.14
C GLU A 104 -12.29 13.73 -20.51
N GLN A 105 -11.82 12.51 -20.70
CA GLN A 105 -12.13 11.71 -21.87
C GLN A 105 -13.56 11.17 -21.77
N TYR A 106 -14.27 11.22 -22.90
CA TYR A 106 -15.53 10.51 -23.05
C TYR A 106 -15.26 9.01 -22.99
N CYS A 107 -15.81 8.33 -21.98
CA CYS A 107 -15.72 6.89 -21.83
C CYS A 107 -16.98 6.25 -22.44
N PRO A 108 -16.87 5.60 -23.61
CA PRO A 108 -18.00 4.92 -24.21
C PRO A 108 -18.34 3.67 -23.38
N ASN A 109 -19.58 3.60 -22.90
CA ASN A 109 -20.10 2.39 -22.28
C ASN A 109 -20.70 1.46 -23.33
N CYS A 110 -20.77 0.17 -23.01
CA CYS A 110 -21.44 -0.81 -23.85
C CYS A 110 -22.85 -1.07 -23.33
N LEU A 111 -23.86 -0.96 -24.20
CA LEU A 111 -25.22 -1.39 -23.89
C LEU A 111 -25.45 -2.78 -24.49
N TYR A 112 -25.61 -3.78 -23.63
CA TYR A 112 -25.93 -5.14 -24.04
C TYR A 112 -27.13 -5.67 -23.25
N ASP A 113 -28.17 -6.08 -23.97
CA ASP A 113 -29.44 -6.57 -23.39
C ASP A 113 -30.03 -5.66 -22.30
N GLY A 114 -29.95 -4.34 -22.51
CA GLY A 114 -30.45 -3.34 -21.56
C GLY A 114 -29.54 -3.08 -20.35
N ILE A 115 -28.41 -3.77 -20.23
CA ILE A 115 -27.41 -3.58 -19.17
C ILE A 115 -26.26 -2.72 -19.71
N ILE A 116 -25.83 -1.76 -18.90
CA ILE A 116 -24.68 -0.90 -19.20
C ILE A 116 -23.43 -1.53 -18.59
N TYR A 117 -22.45 -1.83 -19.42
CA TYR A 117 -21.13 -2.33 -19.06
C TYR A 117 -20.08 -1.24 -19.25
N GLN A 118 -19.15 -1.14 -18.31
CA GLN A 118 -18.00 -0.27 -18.39
C GLN A 118 -16.93 -0.87 -19.31
N PRO A 119 -16.09 -0.04 -19.95
CA PRO A 119 -14.87 -0.53 -20.58
C PRO A 119 -14.08 -1.50 -19.69
N GLY A 120 -13.66 -2.63 -20.27
CA GLY A 120 -12.96 -3.70 -19.57
C GLY A 120 -13.85 -4.77 -18.95
N ASP A 121 -15.16 -4.51 -18.79
CA ASP A 121 -16.09 -5.53 -18.28
C ASP A 121 -16.15 -6.74 -19.21
N THR A 122 -16.26 -7.93 -18.61
CA THR A 122 -16.48 -9.21 -19.31
C THR A 122 -17.75 -9.85 -18.76
N PHE A 123 -18.62 -10.33 -19.65
CA PHE A 123 -19.94 -10.83 -19.28
C PHE A 123 -20.40 -11.96 -20.20
N ASN A 124 -21.34 -12.77 -19.73
CA ASN A 124 -21.93 -13.84 -20.54
C ASN A 124 -22.92 -13.25 -21.54
N ALA A 125 -22.90 -13.78 -22.77
CA ALA A 125 -23.88 -13.49 -23.79
C ALA A 125 -25.26 -14.07 -23.40
N THR A 126 -26.32 -13.52 -23.98
CA THR A 126 -27.70 -13.99 -23.76
C THR A 126 -27.97 -15.39 -24.32
N ASP A 127 -27.11 -15.90 -25.18
CA ASP A 127 -27.15 -17.29 -25.67
C ASP A 127 -26.72 -18.32 -24.60
N GLY A 128 -26.17 -17.87 -23.47
CA GLY A 128 -25.80 -18.71 -22.34
C GLY A 128 -24.53 -19.54 -22.55
N CYS A 129 -23.79 -19.35 -23.64
CA CYS A 129 -22.54 -20.08 -23.87
C CYS A 129 -21.38 -19.19 -24.32
N ASN A 130 -21.65 -18.08 -25.01
CA ASN A 130 -20.60 -17.14 -25.39
C ASN A 130 -20.29 -16.15 -24.27
N THR A 131 -19.08 -15.58 -24.34
CA THR A 131 -18.64 -14.51 -23.45
C THR A 131 -18.28 -13.30 -24.29
N CYS A 132 -18.71 -12.12 -23.84
CA CYS A 132 -18.45 -10.84 -24.47
C CYS A 132 -17.60 -9.96 -23.56
N SER A 133 -16.93 -8.98 -24.15
CA SER A 133 -16.26 -7.91 -23.40
C SER A 133 -16.65 -6.54 -23.91
N CYS A 134 -16.71 -5.55 -23.03
CA CYS A 134 -16.86 -4.16 -23.41
C CYS A 134 -15.48 -3.55 -23.69
N THR A 135 -15.21 -3.09 -24.91
CA THR A 135 -13.94 -2.45 -25.24
C THR A 135 -13.92 -0.98 -24.81
N GLU A 136 -12.71 -0.42 -24.71
CA GLU A 136 -12.49 1.03 -24.50
C GLU A 136 -13.13 1.93 -25.56
N ASN A 137 -13.52 1.37 -26.72
CA ASN A 137 -14.20 2.10 -27.79
C ASN A 137 -15.73 1.91 -27.76
N GLY A 138 -16.26 1.16 -26.79
CA GLY A 138 -17.70 0.85 -26.69
C GLY A 138 -18.15 -0.27 -27.62
N GLU A 139 -17.23 -1.10 -28.13
CA GLU A 139 -17.55 -2.26 -28.94
C GLU A 139 -17.77 -3.49 -28.05
N ILE A 140 -18.53 -4.47 -28.57
CA ILE A 140 -18.90 -5.68 -27.83
C ILE A 140 -18.51 -6.92 -28.65
N PRO A 141 -17.21 -7.25 -28.77
CA PRO A 141 -16.81 -8.54 -29.30
C PRO A 141 -17.24 -9.66 -28.35
N CYS A 142 -17.74 -10.74 -28.93
CA CYS A 142 -18.07 -11.97 -28.22
C CYS A 142 -17.27 -13.14 -28.80
N THR A 143 -17.07 -14.18 -28.00
CA THR A 143 -16.63 -15.48 -28.53
C THR A 143 -17.67 -16.00 -29.53
N GLU A 144 -17.23 -16.79 -30.51
CA GLU A 144 -18.10 -17.45 -31.49
C GLU A 144 -18.06 -18.97 -31.28
N MET A 145 -18.41 -19.41 -30.09
CA MET A 145 -18.55 -20.83 -29.78
C MET A 145 -19.88 -21.36 -30.30
N TYR A 146 -19.86 -22.57 -30.83
CA TYR A 146 -21.08 -23.28 -31.17
C TYR A 146 -21.81 -23.68 -29.88
N CYS A 147 -22.84 -22.92 -29.55
CA CYS A 147 -23.76 -23.25 -28.48
C CYS A 147 -24.71 -24.33 -29.02
N GLY A 148 -24.44 -25.60 -28.68
CA GLY A 148 -25.33 -26.71 -29.03
C GLY A 148 -26.78 -26.43 -28.59
N MET A 149 -27.76 -27.12 -29.18
CA MET A 149 -29.16 -26.93 -28.77
C MET A 149 -29.27 -27.06 -27.25
N PRO A 150 -29.99 -26.14 -26.58
CA PRO A 150 -30.28 -26.29 -25.16
C PRO A 150 -30.99 -27.62 -25.01
N GLU A 151 -30.33 -28.57 -24.33
CA GLU A 151 -30.94 -29.83 -23.98
C GLU A 151 -32.16 -29.48 -23.14
N LEU A 152 -33.35 -29.81 -23.66
CA LEU A 152 -34.62 -29.69 -22.96
C LEU A 152 -34.51 -30.55 -21.69
N ALA A 153 -34.16 -29.95 -20.57
CA ALA A 153 -34.23 -30.53 -19.23
C ALA A 153 -35.52 -30.07 -18.54
#